data_AF-A0A183PRV3-F1
#
_entry.id   AF-A0A183PRV3-F1
#
_cell.length_a   1.000
_cell.length_b   1.000
_cell.length_c   1.000
_cell.angle_alpha   90.00
_cell.angle_beta   90.00
_cell.angle_gamma   90.00
#
_symmetry.space_group_name_H-M   'P 1'
#
loop_
_entity.id
_entity.type
_entity.pdbx_description
1 polymer ?
#
loop_
_entity_poly.entity_id
_entity_poly.type
_entity_poly.pdbx_seq_one_letter_code
_entity_poly.pdbx_strand_id
1 'polypeptide(L)'
;MSKCGVIMNEPFTNIPRIKLYKDQAGIPKGDGRCCYVRVESVELALKILDGMLYTPGYTIHVERAKFQPKGEFDPKKRRRLTVKEKKKLREQQEK
;
A
#
# COMPACT_ATOMS: atom_id res chain seq x y z
N MET A 1 -4.91 -2.75 -15.93
CA MET A 1 -6.17 -3.30 -15.40
C MET A 1 -5.97 -3.74 -13.96
N SER A 2 -6.69 -3.14 -13.03
CA SER A 2 -6.56 -3.37 -11.59
C SER A 2 -7.20 -4.71 -11.22
N LYS A 3 -6.41 -5.80 -11.19
CA LYS A 3 -6.93 -7.18 -11.03
C LYS A 3 -7.65 -7.42 -9.70
N CYS A 4 -7.33 -6.66 -8.66
CA CYS A 4 -7.79 -6.92 -7.28
C CYS A 4 -8.50 -5.74 -6.64
N GLY A 5 -9.03 -4.79 -7.44
CA GLY A 5 -9.73 -3.59 -6.95
C GLY A 5 -8.96 -2.29 -7.15
N VAL A 6 -9.38 -1.22 -6.46
CA VAL A 6 -8.82 0.13 -6.63
C VAL A 6 -7.72 0.38 -5.60
N ILE A 7 -6.52 0.71 -6.08
CA ILE A 7 -5.41 1.13 -5.22
C ILE A 7 -5.75 2.52 -4.69
N MET A 8 -5.64 2.68 -3.37
CA MET A 8 -5.84 3.97 -2.71
C MET A 8 -4.77 4.93 -3.20
N ASN A 9 -5.16 6.14 -3.61
CA ASN A 9 -4.19 7.19 -3.90
C ASN A 9 -3.87 7.99 -2.64
N GLU A 10 -2.66 8.51 -2.54
CA GLU A 10 -2.33 9.51 -1.53
C GLU A 10 -3.18 10.77 -1.78
N PRO A 11 -3.83 11.32 -0.74
CA PRO A 11 -4.87 12.34 -0.87
C PRO A 11 -4.41 13.66 -1.50
N PHE A 12 -3.09 13.87 -1.57
CA PHE A 12 -2.47 15.13 -2.00
C PHE A 12 -1.85 15.05 -3.38
N THR A 13 -1.20 13.93 -3.70
CA THR A 13 -0.38 13.80 -4.90
C THR A 13 -1.09 12.99 -5.97
N ASN A 14 -2.22 12.36 -5.65
CA ASN A 14 -2.92 11.42 -6.52
C ASN A 14 -2.02 10.23 -6.96
N ILE A 15 -0.91 10.02 -6.25
CA ILE A 15 0.03 8.93 -6.50
C ILE A 15 -0.53 7.70 -5.79
N PRO A 16 -0.53 6.51 -6.42
CA PRO A 16 -0.90 5.27 -5.78
C PRO A 16 -0.15 5.08 -4.46
N ARG A 17 -0.86 4.70 -3.41
CA ARG A 17 -0.34 4.50 -2.06
C ARG A 17 0.39 3.17 -1.96
N ILE A 18 1.46 3.09 -2.72
CA ILE A 18 2.36 1.95 -2.85
C ILE A 18 3.71 2.38 -2.31
N LYS A 19 4.34 1.54 -1.50
CA LYS A 19 5.71 1.75 -1.03
C LYS A 19 6.53 0.52 -1.36
N LEU A 20 7.50 0.67 -2.25
CA LEU A 20 8.53 -0.32 -2.51
C LEU A 20 9.69 -0.08 -1.54
N TYR A 21 10.14 -1.15 -0.88
CA TYR A 21 11.27 -1.05 0.01
C TYR A 21 12.57 -1.18 -0.78
N LYS A 22 13.51 -0.31 -0.45
CA LYS A 22 14.81 -0.20 -1.12
C LYS A 22 15.91 -0.48 -0.11
N ASP A 23 17.03 -0.99 -0.60
CA ASP A 23 18.26 -1.12 0.16
C ASP A 23 18.97 0.22 0.34
N GLN A 24 20.14 0.18 0.99
CA GLN A 24 20.95 1.38 1.22
C GLN A 24 21.51 1.95 -0.09
N ALA A 25 21.64 1.14 -1.14
CA ALA A 25 22.06 1.56 -2.47
C ALA A 25 20.90 2.14 -3.31
N GLY A 26 19.66 2.10 -2.80
CA GLY A 26 18.47 2.58 -3.50
C GLY A 26 17.85 1.56 -4.47
N ILE A 27 18.34 0.32 -4.47
CA ILE A 27 17.85 -0.79 -5.29
C ILE A 27 16.63 -1.42 -4.60
N PRO A 28 15.54 -1.74 -5.32
CA PRO A 28 14.39 -2.44 -4.75
C PRO A 28 14.80 -3.79 -4.15
N LYS A 29 14.42 -4.02 -2.90
CA LYS A 29 14.70 -5.28 -2.18
C LYS A 29 13.83 -6.46 -2.62
N GLY A 30 12.77 -6.17 -3.39
CA GLY A 30 11.77 -7.15 -3.81
C GLY A 30 10.52 -7.18 -2.93
N ASP A 31 10.49 -6.45 -1.81
CA ASP A 31 9.33 -6.31 -0.93
C ASP A 31 8.71 -4.91 -0.98
N GLY A 32 7.44 -4.84 -0.61
CA GLY A 32 6.68 -3.60 -0.62
C GLY A 32 5.32 -3.74 0.04
N ARG A 33 4.58 -2.63 0.05
CA ARG A 33 3.18 -2.61 0.50
C ARG A 33 2.31 -1.85 -0.50
N CYS A 34 1.08 -2.31 -0.64
CA CYS A 34 0.02 -1.68 -1.43
C CYS A 34 -1.19 -1.44 -0.53
N CYS A 35 -1.78 -0.25 -0.60
CA CYS A 35 -3.03 0.05 0.10
C CYS A 35 -4.19 0.09 -0.88
N TYR A 36 -5.27 -0.63 -0.59
CA TYR A 36 -6.51 -0.59 -1.36
C TYR A 36 -7.52 0.35 -0.73
N VAL A 37 -8.49 0.82 -1.53
CA VAL A 37 -9.59 1.66 -1.05
C VAL A 37 -10.53 0.88 -0.13
N ARG A 38 -10.85 -0.38 -0.49
CA ARG A 38 -11.77 -1.23 0.27
C ARG A 38 -11.08 -2.49 0.80
N VAL A 39 -11.61 -3.05 1.88
CA VAL A 39 -11.03 -4.22 2.54
C VAL A 39 -11.21 -5.51 1.73
N GLU A 40 -12.30 -5.63 0.98
CA GLU A 40 -12.61 -6.79 0.13
C GLU A 40 -11.57 -6.95 -0.99
N SER A 41 -10.99 -5.82 -1.42
CA SER A 41 -9.89 -5.80 -2.39
C SER A 41 -8.63 -6.49 -1.85
N VAL A 42 -8.40 -6.42 -0.54
CA VAL A 42 -7.27 -7.10 0.12
C VAL A 42 -7.47 -8.61 0.11
N GLU A 43 -8.69 -9.08 0.37
CA GLU A 43 -9.00 -10.52 0.34
C GLU A 43 -8.88 -11.09 -1.07
N LEU A 44 -9.32 -10.32 -2.08
CA LEU A 44 -9.16 -10.68 -3.48
C LEU A 44 -7.68 -10.71 -3.87
N ALA A 45 -6.88 -9.75 -3.41
CA ALA A 45 -5.44 -9.73 -3.64
C ALA A 45 -4.74 -10.95 -3.04
N LEU A 46 -5.10 -11.36 -1.82
CA LEU A 46 -4.56 -12.57 -1.19
C LEU A 46 -4.91 -13.83 -1.98
N LYS A 47 -6.15 -13.95 -2.47
CA LYS A 47 -6.58 -15.15 -3.21
C LYS A 47 -6.01 -15.25 -4.62
N ILE A 48 -5.84 -14.11 -5.30
CA ILE A 48 -5.44 -14.08 -6.71
C ILE A 48 -3.95 -13.90 -6.88
N LEU A 49 -3.32 -13.00 -6.11
CA LEU A 49 -1.93 -12.60 -6.36
C LEU A 49 -0.93 -13.47 -5.61
N ASP A 50 -1.30 -14.06 -4.48
CA ASP A 50 -0.42 -14.96 -3.73
C ASP A 50 -0.17 -16.24 -4.53
N GLY A 51 1.10 -16.57 -4.72
CA GLY A 51 1.52 -17.72 -5.54
C GLY A 51 1.57 -17.44 -7.05
N MET A 52 1.25 -16.22 -7.52
CA MET A 52 1.41 -15.91 -8.94
C MET A 52 2.88 -15.78 -9.35
N LEU A 53 3.18 -16.23 -10.57
CA LEU A 53 4.46 -15.98 -11.21
C LEU A 53 4.50 -14.54 -11.74
N TYR A 54 5.45 -13.73 -11.28
CA TYR A 54 5.71 -12.40 -11.85
C TYR A 54 6.55 -12.51 -13.13
N THR A 55 7.65 -13.25 -13.03
CA THR A 55 8.57 -13.60 -14.11
C THR A 55 9.06 -15.04 -13.87
N PRO A 56 9.59 -15.73 -14.89
CA PRO A 56 10.15 -17.07 -14.71
C PRO A 56 11.13 -17.12 -13.53
N GLY A 57 10.83 -17.95 -12.53
CA GLY A 57 11.63 -18.09 -11.30
C GLY A 57 11.27 -17.12 -10.15
N TYR A 58 10.35 -16.18 -10.34
CA TYR A 58 9.94 -15.23 -9.31
C TYR A 58 8.44 -15.35 -9.01
N THR A 59 8.15 -15.92 -7.84
CA THR A 59 6.79 -16.06 -7.33
C THR A 59 6.48 -14.93 -6.36
N ILE A 60 5.30 -14.33 -6.49
CA ILE A 60 4.82 -13.29 -5.59
C ILE A 60 4.21 -13.95 -4.35
N HIS A 61 4.62 -13.49 -3.18
CA HIS A 61 3.92 -13.76 -1.93
C HIS A 61 3.13 -12.53 -1.50
N VAL A 62 1.87 -12.70 -1.10
CA VAL A 62 1.02 -11.62 -0.59
C VAL A 62 0.51 -11.97 0.80
N GLU A 63 0.71 -11.05 1.74
CA GLU A 63 0.20 -11.17 3.10
C GLU A 63 -0.45 -9.86 3.57
N ARG A 64 -1.30 -9.94 4.61
CA ARG A 64 -1.83 -8.74 5.26
C ARG A 64 -0.69 -8.01 5.96
N ALA A 65 -0.47 -6.75 5.58
CA ALA A 65 0.59 -5.92 6.15
C ALA A 65 0.45 -5.78 7.68
N LYS A 66 1.49 -6.18 8.40
CA LYS A 66 1.61 -5.99 9.86
C LYS A 66 2.46 -4.75 10.12
N PHE A 67 1.86 -3.73 10.75
CA PHE A 67 2.58 -2.51 11.09
C PHE A 67 3.14 -2.62 12.49
N GLN A 68 4.42 -2.98 12.57
CA GLN A 68 5.19 -2.87 13.79
C GLN A 68 6.06 -1.61 13.72
N PRO A 69 6.07 -0.75 14.77
CA PRO A 69 6.99 0.37 14.82
C PRO A 69 8.43 -0.15 14.81
N LYS A 70 9.20 0.21 13.79
CA LYS A 70 10.65 -0.06 13.74
C LYS A 70 11.36 1.15 14.33
N GLY A 71 11.97 0.98 15.51
CA GLY A 71 12.73 2.02 16.21
C GLY A 71 11.87 3.02 16.98
N GLU A 72 12.46 4.15 17.36
CA GLU A 72 11.79 5.23 18.10
C GLU A 72 10.78 5.94 17.19
N PHE A 73 9.49 5.80 17.51
CA PHE A 73 8.42 6.46 16.79
C PHE A 73 8.40 7.96 17.16
N ASP A 74 8.87 8.81 16.24
CA ASP A 74 8.75 10.26 16.38
C ASP A 74 7.44 10.77 15.73
N PRO A 75 6.42 11.14 16.52
CA PRO A 75 5.14 11.63 15.99
C PRO A 75 5.27 12.97 15.26
N LYS A 76 6.35 13.74 15.43
CA LYS A 76 6.57 15.03 14.76
C LYS A 76 6.93 14.87 13.28
N LYS A 77 7.55 13.74 12.90
CA LYS A 77 7.90 13.43 11.50
C LYS A 77 6.68 13.06 10.65
N ARG A 78 5.53 12.81 11.27
CA ARG A 78 4.30 12.48 10.56
C ARG A 78 3.42 13.72 10.42
N ARG A 79 3.25 14.20 9.19
CA ARG A 79 2.28 15.25 8.90
C ARG A 79 0.88 14.80 9.34
N ARG A 80 0.23 15.63 10.16
CA ARG A 80 -1.18 15.44 10.54
C ARG A 80 -2.06 15.94 9.41
N LEU A 81 -3.05 15.13 9.06
CA LEU A 81 -4.08 15.52 8.09
C LEU A 81 -4.98 16.60 8.71
N THR A 82 -5.24 17.67 7.95
CA THR A 82 -6.23 18.68 8.33
C THR A 82 -7.65 18.14 8.19
N VAL A 83 -8.63 18.84 8.76
CA VAL A 83 -10.05 18.42 8.72
C VAL A 83 -10.57 18.29 7.29
N LYS A 84 -10.21 19.24 6.41
CA LYS A 84 -10.60 19.21 4.98
C LYS A 84 -10.05 17.98 4.27
N GLU A 85 -8.82 17.59 4.59
CA GLU A 85 -8.13 16.45 3.98
C GLU A 85 -8.71 15.12 4.46
N LYS A 86 -9.04 15.02 5.75
CA LYS A 86 -9.77 13.87 6.30
C LYS A 86 -11.15 13.71 5.65
N LYS A 87 -11.84 14.81 5.34
CA LYS A 87 -13.13 14.78 4.62
C LYS A 87 -12.96 14.22 3.21
N LYS A 88 -12.02 14.76 2.43
CA LYS A 88 -11.73 14.29 1.07
C LYS A 88 -11.32 12.80 1.02
N LEU A 89 -10.56 12.33 2.00
CA LEU A 89 -10.19 10.91 2.12
C LEU A 89 -11.40 10.00 2.35
N ARG A 90 -12.40 10.44 3.12
CA ARG A 90 -13.63 9.68 3.37
C ARG A 90 -14.49 9.62 2.10
N GLU A 91 -14.67 10.76 1.44
CA GLU A 91 -15.39 10.83 0.15
C GLU A 91 -14.75 9.95 -0.93
N GLN A 92 -13.42 9.78 -0.91
CA GLN A 92 -12.70 8.88 -1.82
C GLN A 92 -12.87 7.40 -1.47
N GLN A 93 -13.16 7.07 -0.20
CA GLN A 93 -13.41 5.70 0.26
C GLN A 93 -14.86 5.25 0.05
N GLU A 94 -15.79 6.22 0.02
CA GLU A 94 -17.23 5.98 -0.18
C GLU A 94 -17.62 5.84 -1.67
N LYS A 95 -16.71 6.17 -2.60
CA LYS A 95 -16.85 5.88 -4.03
C LYS A 95 -16.41 4.46 -4.35
#